data_AF-U4LQG6-F1
#
_entry.id   AF-U4LQG6-F1
#
_cell.length_a   1.000
_cell.length_b   1.000
_cell.length_c   1.000
_cell.angle_alpha   90.00
_cell.angle_beta   90.00
_cell.angle_gamma   90.00
#
_symmetry.space_group_name_H-M   'P 1'
#
loop_
_entity.id
_entity.type
_entity.pdbx_description
1 polymer ?
#
loop_
_entity_poly.entity_id
_entity_poly.type
_entity_poly.pdbx_seq_one_letter_code
_entity_poly.pdbx_strand_id
1 'polypeptide(L)'
;MPIIHNLPAPSLPVLSIAPLTPEAFAPFGTVVITPQTGGITVNQGSATKHPRISPLHHSYPASSPPATTNMNLFQCRPRSLPLSGIFNCQILERHPYTTQTFIPMAAGEEGYIVIVAPTGTDGWPVLGNMKAFKAEKEMAVTYGKGTWHAPMVVLEKETKFVVVNGENGVGREDCEEVTIGGEGVKVKVREGNFGLWERAKL
;
A
#
# COMPACT_ATOMS: atom_id res chain seq x y z
N MET A 1 -9.79 -5.10 -16.83
CA MET A 1 -10.16 -6.18 -15.89
C MET A 1 -8.89 -6.92 -15.54
N PRO A 2 -8.52 -7.03 -14.25
CA PRO A 2 -7.33 -7.78 -13.85
C PRO A 2 -7.50 -9.26 -14.18
N ILE A 3 -6.39 -9.97 -14.38
CA ILE A 3 -6.39 -11.44 -14.36
C ILE A 3 -6.42 -11.86 -12.89
N ILE A 4 -7.37 -12.73 -12.53
CA ILE A 4 -7.55 -13.23 -11.17
C ILE A 4 -6.97 -14.64 -11.08
N HIS A 5 -6.00 -14.84 -10.19
CA HIS A 5 -5.50 -16.16 -9.83
C HIS A 5 -5.96 -16.55 -8.42
N ASN A 6 -6.15 -17.84 -8.16
CA ASN A 6 -6.62 -18.33 -6.85
C ASN A 6 -5.49 -19.08 -6.14
N LEU A 7 -5.09 -18.58 -4.98
CA LEU A 7 -4.13 -19.22 -4.09
C LEU A 7 -4.87 -20.02 -3.01
N PRO A 8 -4.32 -21.17 -2.56
CA PRO A 8 -4.93 -21.94 -1.48
C PRO A 8 -4.95 -21.15 -0.16
N ALA A 9 -5.87 -21.53 0.73
CA ALA A 9 -5.93 -20.94 2.07
C ALA A 9 -4.62 -21.22 2.83
N PRO A 10 -3.94 -20.19 3.36
CA PRO A 10 -2.72 -20.38 4.10
C PRO A 10 -3.01 -20.81 5.54
N SER A 11 -2.21 -21.72 6.09
CA SER A 11 -2.18 -21.99 7.53
C SER A 11 -1.06 -21.17 8.18
N LEU A 12 -1.33 -19.88 8.41
CA LEU A 12 -0.37 -18.93 8.96
C LEU A 12 -0.82 -18.38 10.32
N PRO A 13 0.12 -18.01 11.21
CA PRO A 13 -0.22 -17.26 12.40
C PRO A 13 -0.82 -15.90 12.03
N VAL A 14 -1.53 -15.28 12.98
CA VAL A 14 -2.08 -13.93 12.80
C VAL A 14 -0.93 -12.93 12.69
N LEU A 15 -0.93 -12.13 11.62
CA LEU A 15 0.06 -11.11 11.35
C LEU A 15 -0.16 -9.89 12.25
N SER A 16 0.87 -9.48 12.98
CA SER A 16 0.90 -8.23 13.73
C SER A 16 1.20 -7.04 12.82
N ILE A 17 0.68 -5.87 13.19
CA ILE A 17 0.98 -4.61 12.51
C ILE A 17 2.20 -3.94 13.14
N ALA A 18 3.13 -3.48 12.30
CA ALA A 18 4.27 -2.65 12.70
C ALA A 18 4.06 -1.17 12.31
N PRO A 19 4.78 -0.22 12.91
CA PRO A 19 4.82 1.15 12.39
C PRO A 19 5.39 1.18 10.97
N LEU A 20 4.82 2.02 10.10
CA LEU A 20 5.39 2.26 8.78
C LEU A 20 6.60 3.19 8.90
N THR A 21 7.79 2.71 8.51
CA THR A 21 9.01 3.53 8.40
C THR A 21 9.65 3.35 7.02
N PRO A 22 10.44 4.33 6.54
CA PRO A 22 11.18 4.20 5.29
C PRO A 22 12.05 2.94 5.23
N GLU A 23 12.73 2.59 6.32
CA GLU A 23 13.65 1.45 6.40
C GLU A 23 12.90 0.12 6.34
N ALA A 24 11.79 0.01 7.09
CA ALA A 24 10.99 -1.20 7.12
C ALA A 24 10.25 -1.46 5.80
N PHE A 25 9.95 -0.39 5.05
CA PHE A 25 9.21 -0.44 3.79
C PHE A 25 10.10 -0.48 2.53
N ALA A 26 11.40 -0.17 2.65
CA ALA A 26 12.35 -0.11 1.54
C ALA A 26 12.34 -1.33 0.58
N PRO A 27 12.15 -2.58 1.03
CA PRO A 27 12.06 -3.73 0.13
C PRO A 27 10.83 -3.72 -0.79
N PHE A 28 9.79 -2.96 -0.44
CA PHE A 28 8.50 -2.95 -1.11
C PHE A 28 8.25 -1.66 -1.89
N GLY A 29 8.97 -0.59 -1.56
CA GLY A 29 8.80 0.72 -2.17
C GLY A 29 9.35 1.85 -1.29
N THR A 30 8.69 3.00 -1.32
CA THR A 30 9.11 4.20 -0.55
C THR A 30 7.95 4.76 0.26
N VAL A 31 8.26 5.30 1.44
CA VAL A 31 7.32 6.08 2.25
C VAL A 31 7.62 7.56 2.05
N VAL A 32 6.60 8.33 1.71
CA VAL A 32 6.70 9.79 1.60
C VAL A 32 6.33 10.40 2.94
N ILE A 33 7.35 10.90 3.62
CA ILE A 33 7.28 11.67 4.87
C ILE A 33 8.12 12.92 4.73
N THR A 34 7.88 13.92 5.59
CA THR A 34 8.77 15.08 5.69
C THR A 34 10.13 14.64 6.19
N PRO A 35 11.21 14.79 5.41
CA PRO A 35 12.56 14.45 5.88
C PRO A 35 12.98 15.36 7.04
N GLN A 36 13.69 14.80 8.03
CA GLN A 36 14.20 15.58 9.16
C GLN A 36 15.37 16.50 8.77
N THR A 37 16.07 16.18 7.68
CA THR A 37 17.26 16.90 7.23
C THR A 37 17.26 17.11 5.71
N GLY A 38 18.09 18.06 5.26
CA GLY A 38 18.21 18.42 3.85
C GLY A 38 17.10 19.34 3.34
N GLY A 39 17.00 19.44 2.02
CA GLY A 39 16.07 20.34 1.35
C GLY A 39 16.74 21.61 0.81
N ILE A 40 16.00 22.32 -0.04
CA ILE A 40 16.46 23.55 -0.69
C ILE A 40 15.41 24.62 -0.39
N THR A 41 15.86 25.75 0.15
CA THR A 41 14.99 26.91 0.36
C THR A 41 14.51 27.43 -1.00
N VAL A 42 13.20 27.54 -1.16
CA VAL A 42 12.53 28.03 -2.37
C VAL A 42 11.48 29.09 -1.98
N ASN A 43 10.72 29.61 -2.96
CA ASN A 43 9.66 30.60 -2.74
C ASN A 43 10.12 31.81 -1.92
N GLN A 44 11.25 32.41 -2.30
CA GLN A 44 11.82 33.59 -1.65
C GLN A 44 12.04 33.41 -0.12
N GLY A 45 12.28 32.17 0.34
CA GLY A 45 12.51 31.88 1.76
C GLY A 45 11.31 31.29 2.50
N SER A 46 10.14 31.19 1.87
CA SER A 46 8.90 30.75 2.54
C SER A 46 8.63 29.24 2.49
N ALA A 47 9.44 28.47 1.75
CA ALA A 47 9.25 27.02 1.65
C ALA A 47 10.57 26.25 1.54
N THR A 48 10.55 25.00 1.98
CA THR A 48 11.63 24.03 1.80
C THR A 48 11.20 22.96 0.80
N LYS A 49 11.92 22.86 -0.32
CA LYS A 49 11.73 21.79 -1.32
C LYS A 49 12.62 20.60 -0.95
N HIS A 50 12.01 19.45 -0.68
CA HIS A 50 12.73 18.17 -0.61
C HIS A 50 12.66 17.47 -1.97
N PRO A 51 13.73 17.47 -2.77
CA PRO A 51 13.69 16.88 -4.11
C PRO A 51 13.72 15.35 -4.06
N ARG A 52 13.00 14.71 -4.98
CA ARG A 52 13.08 13.25 -5.27
C ARG A 52 12.77 12.35 -4.07
N ILE A 53 11.80 12.73 -3.23
CA ILE A 53 11.37 11.94 -2.06
C ILE A 53 10.69 10.60 -2.44
N SER A 54 10.10 10.51 -3.63
CA SER A 54 9.61 9.25 -4.20
C SER A 54 9.52 9.38 -5.72
N PRO A 55 10.45 8.78 -6.48
CA PRO A 55 10.42 8.80 -7.93
C PRO A 55 9.28 7.96 -8.51
N LEU A 56 8.64 8.46 -9.57
CA LEU A 56 7.59 7.76 -10.31
C LEU A 56 8.19 7.14 -11.58
N HIS A 57 8.02 5.84 -11.76
CA HIS A 57 8.61 5.11 -12.88
C HIS A 57 7.65 4.08 -13.45
N HIS A 58 7.65 3.96 -14.79
CA HIS A 58 7.04 2.85 -15.49
C HIS A 58 7.96 2.31 -16.58
N SER A 59 7.79 1.03 -16.93
CA SER A 59 8.64 0.28 -17.84
C SER A 59 7.82 -0.80 -18.56
N TYR A 60 6.74 -0.38 -19.21
CA TYR A 60 5.91 -1.27 -20.01
C TYR A 60 6.70 -1.83 -21.21
N PRO A 61 6.40 -3.05 -21.69
CA PRO A 61 7.06 -3.62 -22.86
C PRO A 61 6.95 -2.72 -24.08
N ALA A 62 8.00 -2.65 -24.91
CA ALA A 62 7.99 -1.84 -26.13
C ALA A 62 6.94 -2.28 -27.16
N SER A 63 6.49 -3.54 -27.07
CA SER A 63 5.39 -4.09 -27.88
C SER A 63 3.99 -3.67 -27.40
N SER A 64 3.89 -3.09 -26.20
CA SER A 64 2.63 -2.67 -25.62
C SER A 64 2.22 -1.27 -26.09
N PRO A 65 0.94 -0.89 -25.96
CA PRO A 65 0.52 0.49 -26.13
C PRO A 65 1.31 1.44 -25.22
N PRO A 66 1.50 2.72 -25.61
CA PRO A 66 2.18 3.70 -24.78
C PRO A 66 1.44 3.89 -23.45
N ALA A 67 2.19 3.88 -22.35
CA ALA A 67 1.65 4.17 -21.03
C ALA A 67 1.66 5.68 -20.75
N THR A 68 0.63 6.15 -20.05
CA THR A 68 0.54 7.52 -19.53
C THR A 68 0.60 7.47 -18.01
N THR A 69 1.36 8.36 -17.38
CA THR A 69 1.29 8.55 -15.92
C THR A 69 0.06 9.37 -15.60
N ASN A 70 -0.89 8.79 -14.87
CA ASN A 70 -2.16 9.41 -14.51
C ASN A 70 -2.22 9.72 -13.02
N MET A 71 -3.06 10.69 -12.67
CA MET A 71 -3.55 10.87 -11.31
C MET A 71 -5.00 10.42 -11.26
N ASN A 72 -5.28 9.44 -10.41
CA ASN A 72 -6.59 8.87 -10.17
C ASN A 72 -7.08 9.28 -8.77
N LEU A 73 -8.40 9.27 -8.55
CA LEU A 73 -8.99 9.51 -7.23
C LEU A 73 -9.63 8.24 -6.72
N PHE A 74 -9.13 7.72 -5.60
CA PHE A 74 -9.70 6.56 -4.95
C PHE A 74 -10.46 7.03 -3.72
N GLN A 75 -11.76 6.72 -3.65
CA GLN A 75 -12.62 6.99 -2.50
C GLN A 75 -12.85 5.69 -1.73
N CYS A 76 -12.03 5.47 -0.70
CA CYS A 76 -11.98 4.21 0.03
C CYS A 76 -12.87 4.25 1.27
N ARG A 77 -13.86 3.36 1.32
CA ARG A 77 -14.71 3.17 2.50
C ARG A 77 -13.99 2.37 3.58
N PRO A 78 -14.30 2.62 4.87
CA PRO A 78 -13.79 1.81 5.96
C PRO A 78 -14.10 0.32 5.81
N ARG A 79 -13.14 -0.52 6.17
CA ARG A 79 -13.32 -1.97 6.28
C ARG A 79 -14.00 -2.28 7.60
N SER A 80 -15.11 -3.03 7.56
CA SER A 80 -15.76 -3.53 8.76
C SER A 80 -14.86 -4.55 9.45
N LEU A 81 -14.49 -4.28 10.70
CA LEU A 81 -13.74 -5.23 11.52
C LEU A 81 -14.70 -5.98 12.46
N PRO A 82 -14.54 -7.31 12.61
CA PRO A 82 -15.21 -8.06 13.66
C PRO A 82 -14.73 -7.59 15.04
N LEU A 83 -15.49 -7.93 16.10
CA LEU A 83 -15.10 -7.64 17.49
C LEU A 83 -13.73 -8.20 17.90
N SER A 84 -13.27 -9.26 17.21
CA SER A 84 -11.93 -9.80 17.39
C SER A 84 -10.81 -8.83 16.94
N GLY A 85 -11.14 -7.77 16.19
CA GLY A 85 -10.18 -6.82 15.64
C GLY A 85 -9.29 -7.42 14.54
N ILE A 86 -9.72 -8.53 13.92
CA ILE A 86 -8.99 -9.23 12.86
C ILE A 86 -9.51 -8.77 11.50
N PHE A 87 -8.61 -8.30 10.64
CA PHE A 87 -8.87 -8.10 9.22
C PHE A 87 -8.42 -9.33 8.43
N ASN A 88 -9.31 -9.87 7.60
CA ASN A 88 -9.04 -10.99 6.71
C ASN A 88 -8.57 -10.46 5.35
N CYS A 89 -7.26 -10.51 5.08
CA CYS A 89 -6.70 -10.11 3.80
C CYS A 89 -6.83 -11.27 2.80
N GLN A 90 -7.82 -11.18 1.92
CA GLN A 90 -8.13 -12.21 0.92
C GLN A 90 -7.72 -11.83 -0.51
N ILE A 91 -7.25 -10.60 -0.73
CA ILE A 91 -6.88 -10.10 -2.05
C ILE A 91 -5.52 -9.42 -1.93
N LEU A 92 -4.62 -9.76 -2.86
CA LEU A 92 -3.43 -8.98 -3.17
C LEU A 92 -3.45 -8.65 -4.66
N GLU A 93 -2.98 -7.46 -4.99
CA GLU A 93 -2.80 -6.98 -6.36
C GLU A 93 -1.35 -6.53 -6.55
N ARG A 94 -0.92 -6.44 -7.81
CA ARG A 94 0.33 -5.79 -8.18
C ARG A 94 0.20 -5.07 -9.51
N HIS A 95 1.10 -4.10 -9.70
CA HIS A 95 1.27 -3.37 -10.95
C HIS A 95 2.62 -3.74 -11.58
N PRO A 96 2.68 -4.70 -12.52
CA PRO A 96 3.93 -5.30 -12.97
C PRO A 96 4.91 -4.34 -13.64
N TYR A 97 4.41 -3.23 -14.21
CA TYR A 97 5.21 -2.33 -15.03
C TYR A 97 5.33 -0.91 -14.50
N THR A 98 4.69 -0.55 -13.38
CA THR A 98 4.70 0.80 -12.84
C THR A 98 4.81 0.81 -11.33
N THR A 99 5.41 1.86 -10.77
CA THR A 99 5.16 2.26 -9.38
C THR A 99 3.72 2.71 -9.21
N GLN A 100 3.16 2.56 -8.00
CA GLN A 100 1.85 3.12 -7.66
C GLN A 100 1.93 3.86 -6.33
N THR A 101 1.62 5.15 -6.34
CA THR A 101 1.65 6.02 -5.17
C THR A 101 0.26 6.33 -4.67
N PHE A 102 -0.01 6.14 -3.38
CA PHE A 102 -1.24 6.59 -2.70
C PHE A 102 -0.92 7.76 -1.77
N ILE A 103 -1.50 8.92 -2.05
CA ILE A 103 -1.34 10.16 -1.26
C ILE A 103 -2.66 10.44 -0.55
N PRO A 104 -2.74 10.34 0.79
CA PRO A 104 -3.96 10.63 1.51
C PRO A 104 -4.30 12.13 1.42
N MET A 105 -5.54 12.46 1.04
CA MET A 105 -6.01 13.85 1.04
C MET A 105 -6.51 14.30 2.43
N ALA A 106 -7.08 13.36 3.20
CA ALA A 106 -7.64 13.60 4.52
C ALA A 106 -7.91 12.28 5.27
N ALA A 107 -6.87 11.52 5.58
CA ALA A 107 -7.03 10.28 6.35
C ALA A 107 -7.57 10.53 7.77
N GLY A 108 -8.11 9.49 8.40
CA GLY A 108 -8.53 9.50 9.82
C GLY A 108 -7.34 9.68 10.76
N GLU A 109 -7.58 9.99 12.03
CA GLU A 109 -6.50 10.09 13.03
C GLU A 109 -5.82 8.73 13.26
N GLU A 110 -6.56 7.64 13.04
CA GLU A 110 -6.03 6.28 13.05
C GLU A 110 -5.14 5.95 11.83
N GLY A 111 -5.12 6.81 10.81
CA GLY A 111 -4.39 6.58 9.56
C GLY A 111 -5.01 5.45 8.72
N TYR A 112 -4.16 4.59 8.15
CA TYR A 112 -4.58 3.46 7.33
C TYR A 112 -3.56 2.31 7.36
N ILE A 113 -3.97 1.12 6.94
CA ILE A 113 -3.13 -0.08 6.96
C ILE A 113 -2.60 -0.39 5.56
N VAL A 114 -1.30 -0.64 5.48
CA VAL A 114 -0.57 -1.05 4.29
C VAL A 114 -0.16 -2.50 4.46
N ILE A 115 -0.56 -3.37 3.53
CA ILE A 115 -0.21 -4.79 3.56
C ILE A 115 0.54 -5.11 2.27
N VAL A 116 1.70 -5.73 2.40
CA VAL A 116 2.59 -6.07 1.28
C VAL A 116 3.10 -7.49 1.39
N ALA A 117 3.45 -8.08 0.25
CA ALA A 117 4.12 -9.37 0.17
C ALA A 117 5.32 -9.29 -0.78
N PRO A 118 6.43 -9.99 -0.48
CA PRO A 118 7.49 -10.15 -1.47
C PRO A 118 7.03 -11.10 -2.59
N THR A 119 7.61 -10.91 -3.77
CA THR A 119 7.38 -11.78 -4.93
C THR A 119 8.31 -12.99 -4.87
N GLY A 120 7.73 -14.19 -4.96
CA GLY A 120 8.43 -15.47 -5.01
C GLY A 120 9.09 -15.72 -6.37
N THR A 121 9.91 -16.76 -6.44
CA THR A 121 10.59 -17.17 -7.68
C THR A 121 9.64 -17.64 -8.78
N ASP A 122 8.44 -18.04 -8.40
CA ASP A 122 7.33 -18.41 -9.29
C ASP A 122 6.51 -17.20 -9.75
N GLY A 123 6.86 -15.99 -9.29
CA GLY A 123 6.16 -14.75 -9.60
C GLY A 123 4.96 -14.46 -8.70
N TRP A 124 4.59 -15.35 -7.76
CA TRP A 124 3.44 -15.19 -6.87
C TRP A 124 3.81 -14.53 -5.54
N PRO A 125 2.86 -13.96 -4.78
CA PRO A 125 3.18 -13.41 -3.47
C PRO A 125 3.54 -14.53 -2.49
N VAL A 126 4.65 -14.35 -1.75
CA VAL A 126 5.02 -15.27 -0.67
C VAL A 126 4.20 -14.93 0.58
N LEU A 127 3.03 -15.55 0.71
CA LEU A 127 2.06 -15.24 1.78
C LEU A 127 2.64 -15.34 3.20
N GLY A 128 3.53 -16.31 3.45
CA GLY A 128 4.21 -16.49 4.74
C GLY A 128 5.14 -15.34 5.13
N ASN A 129 5.52 -14.49 4.17
CA ASN A 129 6.42 -13.36 4.36
C ASN A 129 5.70 -12.00 4.22
N MET A 130 4.37 -12.00 4.23
CA MET A 130 3.58 -10.77 4.25
C MET A 130 3.92 -9.89 5.44
N LYS A 131 3.83 -8.58 5.23
CA LYS A 131 4.02 -7.54 6.24
C LYS A 131 2.81 -6.63 6.25
N ALA A 132 2.42 -6.19 7.45
CA ALA A 132 1.37 -5.20 7.65
C ALA A 132 1.95 -4.02 8.43
N PHE A 133 1.68 -2.82 7.94
CA PHE A 133 2.18 -1.57 8.50
C PHE A 133 1.03 -0.62 8.78
N LYS A 134 1.12 0.14 9.87
CA LYS A 134 0.26 1.28 10.12
C LYS A 134 0.92 2.53 9.54
N ALA A 135 0.27 3.13 8.55
CA ALA A 135 0.62 4.44 8.02
C ALA A 135 -0.12 5.52 8.83
N GLU A 136 0.60 6.56 9.25
CA GLU A 136 -0.04 7.73 9.85
C GLU A 136 -0.73 8.59 8.79
N LYS A 137 -1.64 9.47 9.22
CA LYS A 137 -2.62 10.16 8.36
C LYS A 137 -2.04 11.01 7.21
N GLU A 138 -0.78 11.45 7.33
CA GLU A 138 -0.07 12.29 6.36
C GLU A 138 0.92 11.52 5.49
N MET A 139 1.18 10.25 5.82
CA MET A 139 2.17 9.45 5.08
C MET A 139 1.59 9.04 3.74
N ALA A 140 2.31 9.28 2.65
CA ALA A 140 2.01 8.63 1.37
C ALA A 140 2.88 7.37 1.22
N VAL A 141 2.41 6.39 0.45
CA VAL A 141 3.19 5.21 0.10
C VAL A 141 3.29 5.08 -1.40
N THR A 142 4.49 4.73 -1.88
CA THR A 142 4.70 4.32 -3.27
C THR A 142 5.12 2.87 -3.26
N TYR A 143 4.29 1.99 -3.82
CA TYR A 143 4.68 0.62 -4.11
C TYR A 143 5.67 0.61 -5.26
N GLY A 144 6.73 -0.17 -5.09
CA GLY A 144 7.64 -0.51 -6.16
C GLY A 144 6.93 -1.28 -7.28
N LYS A 145 7.49 -1.21 -8.49
CA LYS A 145 7.00 -1.99 -9.62
C LYS A 145 6.92 -3.47 -9.28
N GLY A 146 5.76 -4.08 -9.50
CA GLY A 146 5.52 -5.51 -9.29
C GLY A 146 5.46 -5.95 -7.83
N THR A 147 5.52 -5.01 -6.87
CA THR A 147 5.28 -5.30 -5.45
C THR A 147 3.84 -5.76 -5.27
N TRP A 148 3.63 -6.89 -4.59
CA TRP A 148 2.30 -7.32 -4.19
C TRP A 148 1.83 -6.54 -2.97
N HIS A 149 0.63 -6.00 -3.03
CA HIS A 149 0.00 -5.26 -1.94
C HIS A 149 -1.50 -5.54 -1.87
N ALA A 150 -2.10 -5.35 -0.70
CA ALA A 150 -3.56 -5.37 -0.60
C ALA A 150 -4.16 -4.06 -1.15
N PRO A 151 -5.39 -4.09 -1.68
CA PRO A 151 -6.18 -2.87 -1.85
C PRO A 151 -6.28 -2.09 -0.54
N MET A 152 -6.36 -0.76 -0.60
CA MET A 152 -6.30 0.11 0.60
C MET A 152 -7.25 -0.33 1.73
N VAL A 153 -6.68 -0.45 2.94
CA VAL A 153 -7.40 -0.82 4.17
C VAL A 153 -7.54 0.41 5.06
N VAL A 154 -8.71 1.04 4.98
CA VAL A 154 -9.10 2.19 5.80
C VAL A 154 -10.00 1.70 6.94
N LEU A 155 -9.91 2.30 8.14
CA LEU A 155 -10.55 1.74 9.34
C LEU A 155 -11.67 2.61 9.95
N GLU A 156 -11.41 3.90 10.12
CA GLU A 156 -12.28 4.78 10.92
C GLU A 156 -13.32 5.49 10.05
N LYS A 157 -12.86 6.24 9.04
CA LYS A 157 -13.68 7.08 8.18
C LYS A 157 -13.28 6.92 6.73
N GLU A 158 -14.20 7.22 5.81
CA GLU A 158 -13.88 7.25 4.39
C GLU A 158 -12.65 8.11 4.13
N THR A 159 -11.68 7.56 3.39
CA THR A 159 -10.43 8.25 3.07
C THR A 159 -10.26 8.32 1.55
N LYS A 160 -9.93 9.51 1.07
CA LYS A 160 -9.63 9.76 -0.34
C LYS A 160 -8.13 9.77 -0.57
N PHE A 161 -7.71 9.09 -1.62
CA PHE A 161 -6.32 9.06 -2.04
C PHE A 161 -6.20 9.61 -3.46
N VAL A 162 -5.24 10.51 -3.68
CA VAL A 162 -4.70 10.72 -5.03
C VAL A 162 -3.77 9.54 -5.31
N VAL A 163 -4.04 8.84 -6.40
CA VAL A 163 -3.28 7.66 -6.82
C VAL A 163 -2.51 8.00 -8.08
N VAL A 164 -1.20 7.75 -8.09
CA VAL A 164 -0.35 8.05 -9.24
C VAL A 164 0.32 6.79 -9.74
N ASN A 165 0.06 6.41 -10.99
CA ASN A 165 0.68 5.27 -11.66
C ASN A 165 0.65 5.45 -13.18
N GLY A 166 1.52 4.72 -13.87
CA GLY A 166 1.42 4.51 -15.31
C GLY A 166 0.25 3.60 -15.64
N GLU A 167 -0.42 3.86 -16.76
CA GLU A 167 -1.46 2.99 -17.31
C GLU A 167 -1.36 2.97 -18.84
N ASN A 168 -1.47 1.79 -19.45
CA ASN A 168 -1.51 1.65 -20.91
C ASN A 168 -2.86 1.12 -21.44
N GLY A 169 -3.82 0.86 -20.56
CA GLY A 169 -5.16 0.36 -20.87
C GLY A 169 -5.22 -1.15 -21.09
N VAL A 170 -4.10 -1.87 -21.02
CA VAL A 170 -4.06 -3.33 -21.16
C VAL A 170 -4.20 -3.96 -19.78
N GLY A 171 -5.37 -4.50 -19.48
CA GLY A 171 -5.74 -4.95 -18.14
C GLY A 171 -4.70 -5.80 -17.40
N ARG A 172 -4.13 -6.83 -18.05
CA ARG A 172 -3.10 -7.70 -17.45
C ARG A 172 -1.74 -7.03 -17.21
N GLU A 173 -1.46 -5.94 -17.92
CA GLU A 173 -0.21 -5.20 -17.81
C GLU A 173 -0.35 -4.07 -16.79
N ASP A 174 -1.55 -3.51 -16.67
CA ASP A 174 -1.86 -2.50 -15.68
C ASP A 174 -2.06 -3.09 -14.29
N CYS A 175 -2.73 -4.24 -14.13
CA CYS A 175 -2.97 -4.84 -12.83
C CYS A 175 -3.13 -6.37 -12.89
N GLU A 176 -2.46 -7.07 -11.98
CA GLU A 176 -2.66 -8.50 -11.72
C GLU A 176 -3.19 -8.68 -10.30
N GLU A 177 -4.17 -9.57 -10.13
CA GLU A 177 -4.82 -9.82 -8.84
C GLU A 177 -4.74 -11.30 -8.48
N VAL A 178 -4.56 -11.57 -7.18
CA VAL A 178 -4.75 -12.90 -6.61
C VAL A 178 -5.78 -12.86 -5.50
N THR A 179 -6.66 -13.87 -5.49
CA THR A 179 -7.48 -14.19 -4.33
C THR A 179 -6.79 -15.25 -3.49
N ILE A 180 -7.00 -15.18 -2.19
CA ILE A 180 -6.48 -16.13 -1.21
C ILE A 180 -7.66 -16.87 -0.61
N GLY A 181 -7.67 -18.19 -0.74
CA GLY A 181 -8.76 -19.04 -0.27
C GLY A 181 -9.02 -18.94 1.24
N GLY A 182 -10.19 -19.44 1.67
CA GLY A 182 -10.60 -19.46 3.07
C GLY A 182 -10.72 -18.05 3.65
N GLU A 183 -10.21 -17.84 4.87
CA GLU A 183 -10.17 -16.53 5.53
C GLU A 183 -9.01 -15.63 5.05
N GLY A 184 -8.21 -16.07 4.07
CA GLY A 184 -7.01 -15.36 3.64
C GLY A 184 -5.94 -15.29 4.73
N VAL A 185 -5.14 -14.21 4.72
CA VAL A 185 -4.16 -13.92 5.78
C VAL A 185 -4.79 -13.02 6.83
N LYS A 186 -4.80 -13.49 8.09
CA LYS A 186 -5.36 -12.77 9.23
C LYS A 186 -4.39 -11.69 9.73
N VAL A 187 -4.84 -10.45 9.79
CA VAL A 187 -4.07 -9.30 10.29
C VAL A 187 -4.75 -8.76 11.55
N LYS A 188 -4.03 -8.67 12.66
CA LYS A 188 -4.54 -8.08 13.91
C LYS A 188 -4.46 -6.56 13.84
N VAL A 189 -5.61 -5.90 13.77
CA VAL A 189 -5.73 -4.44 13.64
C VAL A 189 -6.08 -3.76 14.97
N ARG A 190 -6.95 -4.39 15.77
CA ARG A 190 -7.44 -3.85 17.05
C ARG A 190 -7.38 -4.86 18.18
N GLU A 191 -7.29 -4.37 19.41
CA GLU A 191 -7.49 -5.14 20.64
C GLU A 191 -8.64 -4.52 21.45
N GLY A 192 -9.81 -5.17 21.44
CA GLY A 192 -11.04 -4.55 21.93
C GLY A 192 -11.46 -3.37 21.04
N ASN A 193 -11.79 -2.23 21.67
CA ASN A 193 -12.16 -1.00 20.97
C ASN A 193 -10.96 -0.15 20.52
N PHE A 194 -9.74 -0.52 20.93
CA PHE A 194 -8.55 0.30 20.75
C PHE A 194 -7.71 -0.18 19.57
N GLY A 195 -7.16 0.77 18.81
CA GLY A 195 -6.11 0.50 17.84
C GLY A 195 -4.84 0.02 18.54
N LEU A 196 -4.13 -0.96 17.98
CA LEU A 196 -2.91 -1.49 18.62
C LEU A 196 -1.84 -0.41 18.87
N TRP A 197 -1.89 0.68 18.12
CA TRP A 197 -0.99 1.84 18.18
C TRP A 197 -1.33 2.85 19.28
N GLU A 198 -2.44 2.69 19.99
CA GLU A 198 -2.82 3.60 21.08
C GLU A 198 -2.04 3.31 22.37
N ARG A 199 -1.48 2.09 22.52
CA ARG A 199 -0.63 1.73 23.67
C ARG A 199 0.79 2.30 23.64
N ALA A 200 1.31 2.67 22.46
CA ALA A 200 2.67 3.20 22.33
C ALA A 200 2.85 4.66 22.80
N LYS A 201 1.79 5.25 23.40
CA LYS A 201 1.79 6.60 23.98
C LYS A 201 1.71 6.59 25.53
N LEU A 202 1.79 5.42 26.16
CA LEU A 202 1.93 5.22 27.61
C LEU A 202 3.33 4.68 27.91
#